data_AF-A0A1F7WUF2-F1
#
_entry.id   AF-A0A1F7WUF2-F1
#
_cell.length_a   1.000
_cell.length_b   1.000
_cell.length_c   1.000
_cell.angle_alpha   90.00
_cell.angle_beta   90.00
_cell.angle_gamma   90.00
#
_symmetry.space_group_name_H-M   'P 1'
#
loop_
_entity.id
_entity.type
_entity.pdbx_description
1 polymer ?
#
loop_
_entity_poly.entity_id
_entity_poly.type
_entity_poly.pdbx_seq_one_letter_code
_entity_poly.pdbx_strand_id
1 'polypeptide(L)'
;MSEFRLKNMLEYRYIISKRGVIDAVISKLNYFHRPYTGVIADILAETTGDPFLKAYYGADYQANLEKVNRRLSIFWTLTRSNLFKNIAADINSKAEKKIESFFLIANYSFAEYIFWNICETEPAIAEYRTKDSVEALTASVLRKKAEETYKKGHTDQAVEDFKKALELTPNDFTILFQLGMYYFFEKADHIKADDFFARSAAGARGVSARIEAMAYCFTSLIIRLKALHRGERDLAADALAIGEKAVNTDPDLIMAHYSSLQALAGLCVFEQHSDRFLKAAEKVFEIDYNFLLQAILDNAFDPVLDTLVSLAASRYDAILSSCIKSIEETSKKISQFPSRLETSADTARVFNLQKEFKAVQEYFKKNKTYADIEETIKRIEAVSGEADRVLHSNRVQQMLIRVREYCSTIVSEYKKDFGDRLKPYNDALKRRGEIGAKIDALIKKYFIKAESAETSENKENPENGSGSKVPDKNLDYARNPKVEKAVKSKCASAVFFIFEAIIVFLWLFAGVFSFAIFAVASLITLCLIPAYSVAGAELFYFITRLQLDELKRDYSRVDLKLDLSNHLPGEAEMKARDKYSKQIAGEFGISQIDARNILEAALFSDYEKMKATVRTLCK
;
A
#
# COMPACT_ATOMS: atom_id res chain seq x y z
N MET A 1 -48.83 19.17 -44.83
CA MET A 1 -47.88 18.23 -44.20
C MET A 1 -48.66 17.06 -43.62
N SER A 2 -48.13 15.85 -43.67
CA SER A 2 -48.73 14.69 -42.99
C SER A 2 -48.75 14.92 -41.48
N GLU A 3 -49.76 14.37 -40.81
CA GLU A 3 -49.86 14.39 -39.34
C GLU A 3 -48.61 13.75 -38.71
N PHE A 4 -48.03 14.40 -37.69
CA PHE A 4 -46.88 13.85 -36.97
C PHE A 4 -47.30 12.62 -36.16
N ARG A 5 -46.57 11.51 -36.36
CA ARG A 5 -46.78 10.25 -35.64
C ARG A 5 -45.45 9.66 -35.24
N LEU A 6 -45.29 9.34 -33.96
CA LEU A 6 -44.06 8.75 -33.42
C LEU A 6 -43.62 7.49 -34.17
N LYS A 7 -44.56 6.59 -34.50
CA LYS A 7 -44.28 5.33 -35.22
C LYS A 7 -43.61 5.52 -36.58
N ASN A 8 -43.74 6.69 -37.21
CA ASN A 8 -43.11 6.98 -38.50
C ASN A 8 -41.66 7.43 -38.33
N MET A 9 -41.27 7.89 -37.14
CA MET A 9 -39.92 8.37 -36.87
C MET A 9 -38.97 7.19 -36.68
N LEU A 10 -37.85 7.22 -37.41
CA LEU A 10 -36.80 6.20 -37.30
C LEU A 10 -36.27 6.10 -35.87
N GLU A 11 -35.97 7.21 -35.22
CA GLU A 11 -35.40 7.17 -33.86
C GLU A 11 -36.38 6.58 -32.83
N TYR A 12 -37.68 6.91 -32.91
CA TYR A 12 -38.68 6.29 -32.05
C TYR A 12 -38.71 4.76 -32.24
N ARG A 13 -38.74 4.29 -33.49
CA ARG A 13 -38.68 2.85 -33.79
C ARG A 13 -37.42 2.20 -33.21
N TYR A 14 -36.27 2.90 -33.21
CA TYR A 14 -35.02 2.37 -32.67
C TYR A 14 -35.11 2.16 -31.16
N ILE A 15 -35.68 3.14 -30.46
CA ILE A 15 -35.93 3.08 -29.02
C ILE A 15 -36.87 1.91 -28.68
N ILE A 16 -37.97 1.73 -29.43
CA ILE A 16 -38.90 0.61 -29.23
C ILE A 16 -38.23 -0.74 -29.51
N SER A 17 -37.49 -0.86 -30.62
CA SER A 17 -36.79 -2.11 -30.96
C SER A 17 -35.75 -2.49 -29.92
N LYS A 18 -34.96 -1.52 -29.43
CA LYS A 18 -34.01 -1.76 -28.32
C LYS A 18 -34.72 -2.16 -27.04
N ARG A 19 -35.84 -1.51 -26.69
CA ARG A 19 -36.64 -1.89 -25.51
C ARG A 19 -37.14 -3.32 -25.62
N GLY A 20 -37.67 -3.73 -26.77
CA GLY A 20 -38.10 -5.12 -26.98
C GLY A 20 -36.99 -6.16 -26.81
N VAL A 21 -35.75 -5.84 -27.22
CA VAL A 21 -34.58 -6.69 -26.96
C VAL A 21 -34.28 -6.76 -25.46
N ILE A 22 -34.27 -5.61 -24.76
CA ILE A 22 -34.06 -5.53 -23.32
C ILE A 22 -35.10 -6.38 -22.57
N ASP A 23 -36.38 -6.21 -22.90
CA ASP A 23 -37.48 -6.97 -22.30
C ASP A 23 -37.31 -8.47 -22.53
N ALA A 24 -36.90 -8.88 -23.74
CA ALA A 24 -36.67 -10.29 -24.09
C ALA A 24 -35.48 -10.87 -23.32
N VAL A 25 -34.37 -10.14 -23.21
CA VAL A 25 -33.17 -10.57 -22.46
C VAL A 25 -33.47 -10.68 -20.97
N ILE A 26 -34.13 -9.68 -20.38
CA ILE A 26 -34.48 -9.65 -18.96
C ILE A 26 -35.51 -10.74 -18.62
N SER A 27 -36.52 -10.93 -19.47
CA SER A 27 -37.56 -11.95 -19.25
C SER A 27 -37.00 -13.37 -19.24
N LYS A 28 -36.03 -13.69 -20.11
CA LYS A 28 -35.32 -14.99 -20.10
C LYS A 28 -34.64 -15.29 -18.76
N LEU A 29 -34.25 -14.25 -18.03
CA LEU A 29 -33.49 -14.34 -16.78
C LEU A 29 -34.38 -14.26 -15.51
N ASN A 30 -35.70 -14.22 -15.68
CA ASN A 30 -36.72 -14.14 -14.63
C ASN A 30 -36.67 -12.93 -13.68
N TYR A 31 -35.65 -12.06 -13.74
CA TYR A 31 -35.66 -10.67 -13.24
C TYR A 31 -34.33 -9.97 -13.53
N PHE A 32 -34.26 -8.67 -13.27
CA PHE A 32 -33.05 -7.85 -13.31
C PHE A 32 -32.18 -8.03 -12.03
N HIS A 33 -31.54 -9.18 -11.85
CA HIS A 33 -30.65 -9.44 -10.71
C HIS A 33 -29.16 -9.18 -11.02
N ARG A 34 -28.43 -8.66 -10.02
CA ARG A 34 -26.97 -8.42 -10.09
C ARG A 34 -26.17 -9.74 -10.02
N PRO A 35 -24.99 -9.82 -10.67
CA PRO A 35 -24.39 -8.83 -11.57
C PRO A 35 -24.99 -8.86 -12.98
N TYR A 36 -25.04 -7.70 -13.64
CA TYR A 36 -25.74 -7.49 -14.90
C TYR A 36 -24.88 -7.71 -16.15
N THR A 37 -23.62 -8.11 -15.99
CA THR A 37 -22.65 -8.22 -17.09
C THR A 37 -23.14 -9.10 -18.24
N GLY A 38 -23.83 -10.21 -17.94
CA GLY A 38 -24.42 -11.09 -18.96
C GLY A 38 -25.52 -10.37 -19.75
N VAL A 39 -26.47 -9.75 -19.03
CA VAL A 39 -27.57 -8.95 -19.61
C VAL A 39 -27.03 -7.88 -20.56
N ILE A 40 -26.02 -7.14 -20.10
CA ILE A 40 -25.42 -6.07 -20.88
C ILE A 40 -24.75 -6.60 -22.16
N ALA A 41 -23.96 -7.67 -22.03
CA ALA A 41 -23.25 -8.26 -23.17
C ALA A 41 -24.23 -8.80 -24.21
N ASP A 42 -25.32 -9.44 -23.78
CA ASP A 42 -26.36 -9.96 -24.65
C ASP A 42 -27.11 -8.83 -25.36
N ILE A 43 -27.46 -7.75 -24.67
CA ILE A 43 -28.09 -6.56 -25.29
C ILE A 43 -27.16 -5.93 -26.33
N LEU A 44 -25.87 -5.77 -26.03
CA LEU A 44 -24.91 -5.25 -27.01
C LEU A 44 -24.85 -6.17 -28.23
N ALA A 45 -24.71 -7.48 -28.04
CA ALA A 45 -24.66 -8.45 -29.13
C ALA A 45 -25.93 -8.43 -29.99
N GLU A 46 -27.11 -8.35 -29.37
CA GLU A 46 -28.40 -8.36 -30.05
C GLU A 46 -28.74 -7.01 -30.71
N THR A 47 -28.19 -5.88 -30.26
CA THR A 47 -28.57 -4.55 -30.78
C THR A 47 -27.57 -3.89 -31.74
N THR A 48 -26.36 -4.44 -31.89
CA THR A 48 -25.32 -3.88 -32.79
C THR A 48 -25.17 -4.66 -34.11
N GLY A 49 -25.96 -5.71 -34.32
CA GLY A 49 -25.86 -6.59 -35.50
C GLY A 49 -26.74 -6.14 -36.67
N ASP A 50 -26.35 -6.57 -37.88
CA ASP A 50 -27.16 -6.39 -39.10
C ASP A 50 -28.60 -6.96 -38.98
N PRO A 51 -28.85 -8.12 -38.35
CA PRO A 51 -30.21 -8.62 -38.15
C PRO A 51 -31.11 -7.65 -37.40
N PHE A 52 -30.59 -7.02 -36.35
CA PHE A 52 -31.32 -6.02 -35.58
C PHE A 52 -31.62 -4.78 -36.41
N LEU A 53 -30.61 -4.25 -37.12
CA LEU A 53 -30.78 -3.06 -37.95
C LEU A 53 -31.78 -3.32 -39.07
N LYS A 54 -31.73 -4.49 -39.71
CA LYS A 54 -32.70 -4.88 -40.73
C LYS A 54 -34.13 -4.98 -40.19
N ALA A 55 -34.31 -5.57 -39.00
CA ALA A 55 -35.61 -5.64 -38.34
C ALA A 55 -36.13 -4.25 -37.92
N TYR A 56 -35.25 -3.41 -37.40
CA TYR A 56 -35.52 -2.05 -36.95
C TYR A 56 -35.96 -1.12 -38.10
N TYR A 57 -35.16 -1.04 -39.17
CA TYR A 57 -35.46 -0.18 -40.32
C TYR A 57 -36.65 -0.71 -41.13
N GLY A 58 -36.85 -2.04 -41.15
CA GLY A 58 -37.93 -2.67 -41.89
C GLY A 58 -37.90 -2.30 -43.37
N ALA A 59 -38.99 -1.73 -43.88
CA ALA A 59 -39.10 -1.30 -45.27
C ALA A 59 -38.10 -0.20 -45.65
N ASP A 60 -37.65 0.62 -44.69
CA ASP A 60 -36.73 1.74 -44.94
C ASP A 60 -35.26 1.30 -45.00
N TYR A 61 -34.97 0.02 -44.78
CA TYR A 61 -33.59 -0.49 -44.67
C TYR A 61 -32.80 -0.28 -45.96
N GLN A 62 -33.39 -0.60 -47.12
CA GLN A 62 -32.70 -0.43 -48.41
C GLN A 62 -32.37 1.04 -48.70
N ALA A 63 -33.28 1.96 -48.36
CA ALA A 63 -33.06 3.39 -48.55
C ALA A 63 -31.98 3.96 -47.61
N ASN A 64 -31.71 3.30 -46.48
CA ASN A 64 -30.74 3.74 -45.48
C ASN A 64 -29.48 2.87 -45.43
N LEU A 65 -29.32 1.91 -46.35
CA LEU A 65 -28.27 0.90 -46.30
C LEU A 65 -26.86 1.52 -46.29
N GLU A 66 -26.62 2.56 -47.09
CA GLU A 66 -25.34 3.26 -47.12
C GLU A 66 -25.00 3.91 -45.76
N LYS A 67 -25.97 4.60 -45.16
CA LYS A 67 -25.82 5.20 -43.82
C LYS A 67 -25.58 4.13 -42.75
N VAL A 68 -26.32 3.03 -42.82
CA VAL A 68 -26.16 1.88 -41.91
C VAL A 68 -24.76 1.29 -42.03
N ASN A 69 -24.30 0.99 -43.25
CA ASN A 69 -22.98 0.46 -43.51
C ASN A 69 -21.88 1.40 -43.02
N ARG A 70 -22.05 2.71 -43.24
CA ARG A 70 -21.11 3.73 -42.77
C ARG A 70 -21.01 3.72 -41.24
N ARG A 71 -22.15 3.77 -40.52
CA ARG A 71 -22.20 3.73 -39.05
C ARG A 71 -21.58 2.46 -38.48
N LEU A 72 -21.92 1.30 -39.04
CA LEU A 72 -21.32 0.03 -38.64
C LEU A 72 -19.81 0.02 -38.89
N SER A 73 -19.35 0.50 -40.05
CA SER A 73 -17.92 0.56 -40.35
C SER A 73 -17.18 1.40 -39.31
N ILE A 74 -17.71 2.55 -38.90
CA ILE A 74 -17.11 3.40 -37.86
C ILE A 74 -17.19 2.73 -36.49
N PHE A 75 -18.33 2.15 -36.14
CA PHE A 75 -18.50 1.46 -34.87
C PHE A 75 -17.46 0.34 -34.71
N TRP A 76 -17.21 -0.43 -35.77
CA TRP A 76 -16.23 -1.51 -35.79
C TRP A 76 -14.76 -1.06 -35.88
N THR A 77 -14.47 0.21 -36.17
CA THR A 77 -13.10 0.74 -35.97
C THR A 77 -12.85 1.10 -34.51
N LEU A 78 -13.90 1.42 -33.74
CA LEU A 78 -13.79 1.78 -32.33
C LEU A 78 -13.87 0.58 -31.39
N THR A 79 -14.59 -0.47 -31.78
CA THR A 79 -14.78 -1.68 -30.97
C THR A 79 -14.94 -2.94 -31.83
N ARG A 80 -15.11 -4.11 -31.21
CA ARG A 80 -15.38 -5.40 -31.84
C ARG A 80 -16.08 -6.35 -30.88
N SER A 81 -16.77 -7.36 -31.40
CA SER A 81 -17.70 -8.20 -30.62
C SER A 81 -17.07 -8.91 -29.42
N ASN A 82 -15.81 -9.36 -29.52
CA ASN A 82 -15.11 -10.00 -28.40
C ASN A 82 -14.77 -9.04 -27.24
N LEU A 83 -14.84 -7.72 -27.45
CA LEU A 83 -14.67 -6.69 -26.42
C LEU A 83 -15.98 -6.31 -25.74
N PHE A 84 -17.14 -6.76 -26.23
CA PHE A 84 -18.43 -6.45 -25.61
C PHE A 84 -18.52 -6.93 -24.17
N LYS A 85 -17.86 -8.03 -23.82
CA LYS A 85 -17.76 -8.48 -22.43
C LYS A 85 -16.98 -7.50 -21.54
N ASN A 86 -15.95 -6.85 -22.08
CA ASN A 86 -15.16 -5.85 -21.34
C ASN A 86 -15.96 -4.56 -21.15
N ILE A 87 -16.63 -4.09 -22.22
CA ILE A 87 -17.56 -2.96 -22.17
C ILE A 87 -18.68 -3.25 -21.15
N ALA A 88 -19.26 -4.46 -21.22
CA ALA A 88 -20.28 -4.91 -20.29
C ALA A 88 -19.78 -4.94 -18.84
N ALA A 89 -18.55 -5.39 -18.60
CA ALA A 89 -17.96 -5.44 -17.27
C ALA A 89 -17.72 -4.03 -16.70
N ASP A 90 -17.24 -3.09 -17.53
CA ASP A 90 -17.07 -1.68 -17.16
C ASP A 90 -18.41 -1.05 -16.78
N ILE A 91 -19.42 -1.18 -17.66
CA ILE A 91 -20.75 -0.63 -17.39
C ILE A 91 -21.40 -1.33 -16.19
N ASN A 92 -21.22 -2.64 -16.01
CA ASN A 92 -21.69 -3.33 -14.80
C ASN A 92 -21.05 -2.76 -13.54
N SER A 93 -19.74 -2.53 -13.52
CA SER A 93 -19.05 -1.95 -12.37
C SER A 93 -19.55 -0.54 -12.04
N LYS A 94 -19.90 0.25 -13.06
CA LYS A 94 -20.52 1.56 -12.89
C LYS A 94 -21.97 1.44 -12.40
N ALA A 95 -22.75 0.53 -12.99
CA ALA A 95 -24.14 0.23 -12.64
C ALA A 95 -24.32 -0.30 -11.21
N GLU A 96 -23.30 -0.98 -10.66
CA GLU A 96 -23.28 -1.39 -9.27
C GLU A 96 -23.31 -0.19 -8.30
N LYS A 97 -22.69 0.93 -8.70
CA LYS A 97 -22.64 2.17 -7.93
C LYS A 97 -23.83 3.10 -8.23
N LYS A 98 -24.15 3.26 -9.52
CA LYS A 98 -25.18 4.16 -10.06
C LYS A 98 -25.92 3.43 -11.17
N ILE A 99 -27.14 2.95 -10.91
CA ILE A 99 -27.90 2.13 -11.86
C ILE A 99 -28.16 2.88 -13.19
N GLU A 100 -28.14 4.20 -13.17
CA GLU A 100 -28.31 5.09 -14.31
C GLU A 100 -27.25 4.84 -15.39
N SER A 101 -26.13 4.19 -15.05
CA SER A 101 -25.09 3.77 -16.01
C SER A 101 -25.63 2.87 -17.14
N PHE A 102 -26.82 2.26 -16.98
CA PHE A 102 -27.50 1.56 -18.08
C PHE A 102 -27.90 2.48 -19.25
N PHE A 103 -28.03 3.79 -19.03
CA PHE A 103 -28.26 4.76 -20.10
C PHE A 103 -27.13 4.82 -21.13
N LEU A 104 -25.94 4.30 -20.81
CA LEU A 104 -24.77 4.24 -21.70
C LEU A 104 -24.93 3.26 -22.87
N ILE A 105 -25.95 2.39 -22.85
CA ILE A 105 -26.12 1.30 -23.84
C ILE A 105 -27.40 1.47 -24.66
N ALA A 106 -28.47 1.85 -23.98
CA ALA A 106 -29.78 1.98 -24.60
C ALA A 106 -30.64 3.08 -23.96
N ASN A 107 -30.04 4.23 -23.64
CA ASN A 107 -30.68 5.48 -23.17
C ASN A 107 -32.18 5.37 -22.78
N TYR A 108 -33.10 5.93 -23.58
CA TYR A 108 -34.55 5.91 -23.28
C TYR A 108 -35.14 4.51 -23.12
N SER A 109 -34.61 3.49 -23.80
CA SER A 109 -35.11 2.12 -23.74
C SER A 109 -34.94 1.48 -22.36
N PHE A 110 -34.02 1.97 -21.52
CA PHE A 110 -33.85 1.54 -20.13
C PHE A 110 -34.60 2.39 -19.11
N ALA A 111 -35.22 3.51 -19.53
CA ALA A 111 -35.76 4.51 -18.61
C ALA A 111 -36.78 3.92 -17.62
N GLU A 112 -37.59 2.95 -18.05
CA GLU A 112 -38.58 2.29 -17.19
C GLU A 112 -37.95 1.51 -16.03
N TYR A 113 -36.96 0.67 -16.32
CA TYR A 113 -36.25 -0.11 -15.31
C TYR A 113 -35.49 0.77 -14.32
N ILE A 114 -34.85 1.83 -14.83
CA ILE A 114 -34.12 2.80 -14.00
C ILE A 114 -35.10 3.59 -13.14
N PHE A 115 -36.24 4.02 -13.70
CA PHE A 115 -37.28 4.72 -12.97
C PHE A 115 -37.84 3.87 -11.82
N TRP A 116 -38.15 2.59 -12.07
CA TRP A 116 -38.61 1.70 -11.00
C TRP A 116 -37.56 1.54 -9.89
N ASN A 117 -36.28 1.43 -10.24
CA ASN A 117 -35.23 1.35 -9.24
C ASN A 117 -35.08 2.64 -8.42
N ILE A 118 -35.10 3.81 -9.07
CA ILE A 118 -35.11 5.13 -8.43
C ILE A 118 -36.27 5.20 -7.42
N CYS A 119 -37.46 4.80 -7.86
CA CYS A 119 -38.67 4.78 -7.06
C CYS A 119 -38.62 3.83 -5.84
N GLU A 120 -37.80 2.77 -5.90
CA GLU A 120 -37.62 1.79 -4.83
C GLU A 120 -36.46 2.15 -3.89
N THR A 121 -35.46 2.90 -4.37
CA THR A 121 -34.19 3.13 -3.65
C THR A 121 -34.02 4.55 -3.11
N GLU A 122 -34.72 5.55 -3.66
CA GLU A 122 -34.59 6.94 -3.21
C GLU A 122 -35.45 7.24 -1.97
N PRO A 123 -34.85 7.66 -0.84
CA PRO A 123 -35.60 7.96 0.37
C PRO A 123 -36.63 9.09 0.19
N ALA A 124 -36.29 10.14 -0.56
CA ALA A 124 -37.20 11.27 -0.79
C ALA A 124 -38.48 10.85 -1.55
N ILE A 125 -38.35 9.91 -2.50
CA ILE A 125 -39.51 9.38 -3.23
C ILE A 125 -40.29 8.42 -2.32
N ALA A 126 -39.61 7.60 -1.52
CA ALA A 126 -40.25 6.72 -0.56
C ALA A 126 -41.09 7.52 0.46
N GLU A 127 -40.52 8.59 1.02
CA GLU A 127 -41.20 9.52 1.93
C GLU A 127 -42.38 10.22 1.24
N TYR A 128 -42.19 10.71 0.01
CA TYR A 128 -43.27 11.29 -0.78
C TYR A 128 -44.45 10.33 -0.98
N ARG A 129 -44.16 9.03 -1.12
CA ARG A 129 -45.16 7.97 -1.34
C ARG A 129 -45.80 7.48 -0.04
N THR A 130 -45.21 7.74 1.12
CA THR A 130 -45.83 7.48 2.42
C THR A 130 -46.73 8.65 2.80
N LYS A 131 -47.97 8.62 2.31
CA LYS A 131 -49.02 9.59 2.66
C LYS A 131 -50.09 8.91 3.52
N ASP A 132 -50.58 9.63 4.53
CA ASP A 132 -51.45 9.05 5.56
C ASP A 132 -52.95 9.08 5.22
N SER A 133 -53.36 9.75 4.13
CA SER A 133 -54.78 9.78 3.75
C SER A 133 -55.23 8.43 3.21
N VAL A 134 -56.51 8.08 3.44
CA VAL A 134 -57.09 6.82 2.96
C VAL A 134 -57.02 6.74 1.43
N GLU A 135 -57.28 7.86 0.74
CA GLU A 135 -57.18 7.97 -0.72
C GLU A 135 -55.75 7.72 -1.19
N ALA A 136 -54.76 8.31 -0.52
CA ALA A 136 -53.36 8.16 -0.89
C ALA A 136 -52.82 6.75 -0.62
N LEU A 137 -53.26 6.12 0.47
CA LEU A 137 -52.95 4.71 0.75
C LEU A 137 -53.57 3.79 -0.32
N THR A 138 -54.83 4.04 -0.67
CA THR A 138 -55.55 3.29 -1.72
C THR A 138 -54.87 3.47 -3.08
N ALA A 139 -54.47 4.70 -3.43
CA ALA A 139 -53.72 5.00 -4.64
C ALA A 139 -52.36 4.28 -4.65
N SER A 140 -51.66 4.22 -3.53
CA SER A 140 -50.38 3.51 -3.41
C SER A 140 -50.52 2.01 -3.64
N VAL A 141 -51.57 1.38 -3.10
CA VAL A 141 -51.90 -0.04 -3.35
C VAL A 141 -52.20 -0.27 -4.83
N LEU A 142 -53.03 0.57 -5.44
CA LEU A 142 -53.35 0.48 -6.87
C LEU A 142 -52.11 0.67 -7.75
N ARG A 143 -51.27 1.66 -7.45
CA ARG A 143 -49.99 1.89 -8.15
C ARG A 143 -49.07 0.68 -8.04
N LYS A 144 -48.88 0.12 -6.85
CA LYS A 144 -48.02 -1.06 -6.66
C LYS A 144 -48.56 -2.27 -7.41
N LYS A 145 -49.86 -2.50 -7.36
CA LYS A 145 -50.52 -3.56 -8.15
C LYS A 145 -50.31 -3.35 -9.64
N ALA A 146 -50.47 -2.12 -10.12
CA ALA A 146 -50.24 -1.75 -11.52
C ALA A 146 -48.80 -2.02 -11.93
N GLU A 147 -47.80 -1.61 -11.13
CA GLU A 147 -46.38 -1.90 -11.36
C GLU A 147 -46.10 -3.40 -11.47
N GLU A 148 -46.62 -4.21 -10.54
CA GLU A 148 -46.45 -5.67 -10.56
C GLU A 148 -47.15 -6.32 -11.76
N THR A 149 -48.33 -5.81 -12.13
CA THR A 149 -49.12 -6.28 -13.28
C THR A 149 -48.42 -5.94 -14.60
N TYR A 150 -47.84 -4.74 -14.67
CA TYR A 150 -47.05 -4.27 -15.80
C TYR A 150 -45.77 -5.11 -15.98
N LYS A 151 -45.02 -5.36 -14.88
CA LYS A 151 -43.84 -6.23 -14.87
C LYS A 151 -44.13 -7.67 -15.35
N LYS A 152 -45.39 -8.13 -15.23
CA LYS A 152 -45.86 -9.43 -15.74
C LYS A 152 -46.34 -9.39 -17.20
N GLY A 153 -46.23 -8.25 -17.89
CA GLY A 153 -46.66 -8.07 -19.28
C GLY A 153 -48.17 -7.79 -19.46
N HIS A 154 -48.93 -7.62 -18.38
CA HIS A 154 -50.38 -7.35 -18.45
C HIS A 154 -50.64 -5.83 -18.56
N THR A 155 -50.11 -5.21 -19.61
CA THR A 155 -49.99 -3.76 -19.77
C THR A 155 -51.32 -2.99 -19.68
N ASP A 156 -52.37 -3.44 -20.37
CA ASP A 156 -53.65 -2.70 -20.38
C ASP A 156 -54.35 -2.74 -19.00
N GLN A 157 -54.22 -3.84 -18.26
CA GLN A 157 -54.76 -3.93 -16.90
C GLN A 157 -53.99 -3.02 -15.93
N ALA A 158 -52.65 -3.00 -16.03
CA ALA A 158 -51.82 -2.14 -15.22
C ALA A 158 -52.18 -0.65 -15.40
N VAL A 159 -52.44 -0.22 -16.63
CA VAL A 159 -52.77 1.17 -16.94
C VAL A 159 -54.13 1.57 -16.38
N GLU A 160 -55.10 0.67 -16.37
CA GLU A 160 -56.40 0.94 -15.75
C GLU A 160 -56.25 1.14 -14.25
N ASP A 161 -55.43 0.33 -13.58
CA ASP A 161 -55.11 0.50 -12.16
C ASP A 161 -54.30 1.80 -11.91
N PHE A 162 -53.37 2.18 -12.79
CA PHE A 162 -52.67 3.47 -12.71
C PHE A 162 -53.62 4.66 -12.85
N LYS A 163 -54.60 4.61 -13.76
CA LYS A 163 -55.58 5.69 -13.93
C LYS A 163 -56.46 5.84 -12.70
N LYS A 164 -56.95 4.73 -12.13
CA LYS A 164 -57.72 4.74 -10.87
C LYS A 164 -56.88 5.30 -9.71
N ALA A 165 -55.61 4.94 -9.64
CA ALA A 165 -54.70 5.52 -8.66
C ALA A 165 -54.54 7.04 -8.87
N LEU A 166 -54.41 7.49 -10.12
CA LEU A 166 -54.31 8.92 -10.46
C LEU A 166 -55.60 9.70 -10.15
N GLU A 167 -56.79 9.09 -10.29
CA GLU A 167 -58.05 9.74 -9.88
C GLU A 167 -58.08 10.07 -8.39
N LEU A 168 -57.47 9.21 -7.56
CA LEU A 168 -57.35 9.41 -6.12
C LEU A 168 -56.22 10.40 -5.76
N THR A 169 -55.11 10.39 -6.51
CA THR A 169 -53.97 11.30 -6.32
C THR A 169 -53.55 11.98 -7.63
N PRO A 170 -54.26 13.03 -8.10
CA PRO A 170 -54.10 13.60 -9.45
C PRO A 170 -52.72 14.20 -9.78
N ASN A 171 -51.93 14.48 -8.74
CA ASN A 171 -50.61 15.10 -8.82
C ASN A 171 -49.49 14.14 -8.38
N ASP A 172 -49.76 12.83 -8.29
CA ASP A 172 -48.70 11.84 -8.05
C ASP A 172 -47.78 11.76 -9.26
N PHE A 173 -46.64 12.44 -9.17
CA PHE A 173 -45.69 12.54 -10.28
C PHE A 173 -45.11 11.18 -10.69
N THR A 174 -45.12 10.18 -9.80
CA THR A 174 -44.61 8.85 -10.11
C THR A 174 -45.59 8.05 -10.97
N ILE A 175 -46.89 8.17 -10.69
CA ILE A 175 -47.96 7.60 -11.54
C ILE A 175 -47.99 8.32 -12.89
N LEU A 176 -47.90 9.67 -12.87
CA LEU A 176 -47.86 10.48 -14.08
C LEU A 176 -46.68 10.07 -14.98
N PHE A 177 -45.49 9.86 -14.42
CA PHE A 177 -44.32 9.43 -15.20
C PHE A 177 -44.55 8.06 -15.86
N GLN A 178 -45.11 7.09 -15.13
CA GLN A 178 -45.42 5.76 -15.66
C GLN A 178 -46.48 5.79 -16.76
N LEU A 179 -47.52 6.61 -16.60
CA LEU A 179 -48.50 6.83 -17.67
C LEU A 179 -47.87 7.50 -18.89
N GLY A 180 -46.97 8.46 -18.69
CA GLY A 180 -46.17 9.07 -19.77
C GLY A 180 -45.38 8.04 -20.56
N MET A 181 -44.64 7.17 -19.85
CA MET A 181 -43.91 6.04 -20.46
C MET A 181 -44.85 5.08 -21.21
N TYR A 182 -46.00 4.72 -20.64
CA TYR A 182 -46.97 3.87 -21.32
C TYR A 182 -47.49 4.49 -22.62
N TYR A 183 -47.92 5.76 -22.58
CA TYR A 183 -48.41 6.43 -23.78
C TYR A 183 -47.31 6.61 -24.82
N PHE A 184 -46.06 6.81 -24.38
CA PHE A 184 -44.90 6.87 -25.26
C PHE A 184 -44.59 5.50 -25.88
N PHE A 185 -44.29 4.46 -25.10
CA PHE A 185 -43.81 3.17 -25.59
C PHE A 185 -44.91 2.30 -26.23
N GLU A 186 -46.08 2.21 -25.60
CA GLU A 186 -47.12 1.22 -25.94
C GLU A 186 -48.14 1.77 -26.93
N LYS A 187 -48.57 3.03 -26.74
CA LYS A 187 -49.59 3.65 -27.60
C LYS A 187 -49.00 4.54 -28.69
N ALA A 188 -47.74 4.97 -28.55
CA ALA A 188 -47.12 5.97 -29.42
C ALA A 188 -47.94 7.28 -29.51
N ASP A 189 -48.66 7.61 -28.43
CA ASP A 189 -49.49 8.82 -28.32
C ASP A 189 -48.65 9.95 -27.70
N HIS A 190 -47.94 10.67 -28.55
CA HIS A 190 -47.07 11.77 -28.16
C HIS A 190 -47.79 12.91 -27.41
N ILE A 191 -49.08 13.14 -27.68
CA ILE A 191 -49.83 14.24 -27.05
C ILE A 191 -50.06 13.92 -25.58
N LYS A 192 -50.56 12.72 -25.29
CA LYS A 192 -50.76 12.27 -23.91
C LYS A 192 -49.43 12.06 -23.20
N ALA A 193 -48.45 11.46 -23.87
CA ALA A 193 -47.13 11.26 -23.29
C ALA A 193 -46.53 12.60 -22.81
N ASP A 194 -46.55 13.63 -23.67
CA ASP A 194 -46.01 14.95 -23.33
C ASP A 194 -46.78 15.63 -22.18
N ASP A 195 -48.12 15.57 -22.16
CA ASP A 195 -48.93 16.07 -21.03
C ASP A 195 -48.54 15.40 -19.70
N PHE A 196 -48.45 14.07 -19.70
CA PHE A 196 -48.10 13.31 -18.50
C PHE A 196 -46.67 13.58 -18.03
N PHE A 197 -45.70 13.69 -18.94
CA PHE A 197 -44.33 14.05 -18.58
C PHE A 197 -44.25 15.48 -18.05
N ALA A 198 -44.93 16.45 -18.67
CA ALA A 198 -44.94 17.83 -18.20
C ALA A 198 -45.53 17.96 -16.79
N ARG A 199 -46.65 17.26 -16.52
CA ARG A 199 -47.27 17.23 -15.18
C ARG A 199 -46.40 16.48 -14.17
N SER A 200 -45.75 15.40 -14.59
CA SER A 200 -44.78 14.68 -13.75
C SER A 200 -43.61 15.59 -13.35
N ALA A 201 -43.01 16.30 -14.31
CA ALA A 201 -41.94 17.26 -14.03
C ALA A 201 -42.38 18.35 -13.04
N ALA A 202 -43.59 18.90 -13.22
CA ALA A 202 -44.14 19.88 -12.31
C ALA A 202 -44.35 19.33 -10.88
N GLY A 203 -44.83 18.09 -10.75
CA GLY A 203 -45.04 17.45 -9.44
C GLY A 203 -43.77 16.94 -8.77
N ALA A 204 -42.74 16.59 -9.54
CA ALA A 204 -41.44 16.13 -9.03
C ALA A 204 -40.56 17.28 -8.52
N ARG A 205 -40.88 18.54 -8.89
CA ARG A 205 -40.10 19.71 -8.52
C ARG A 205 -39.93 19.85 -7.01
N GLY A 206 -38.66 19.95 -6.59
CA GLY A 206 -38.30 20.04 -5.17
C GLY A 206 -38.38 18.72 -4.40
N VAL A 207 -38.85 17.63 -5.04
CA VAL A 207 -38.92 16.29 -4.44
C VAL A 207 -37.86 15.37 -5.04
N SER A 208 -37.81 15.26 -6.37
CA SER A 208 -36.80 14.46 -7.09
C SER A 208 -36.37 15.18 -8.37
N ALA A 209 -35.19 15.81 -8.30
CA ALA A 209 -34.54 16.42 -9.46
C ALA A 209 -34.33 15.40 -10.59
N ARG A 210 -34.09 14.13 -10.25
CA ARG A 210 -33.88 13.03 -11.19
C ARG A 210 -35.10 12.76 -12.04
N ILE A 211 -36.28 12.60 -11.42
CA ILE A 211 -37.52 12.38 -12.17
C ILE A 211 -37.93 13.63 -12.94
N GLU A 212 -37.73 14.83 -12.36
CA GLU A 212 -37.99 16.09 -13.08
C GLU A 212 -37.12 16.18 -14.36
N ALA A 213 -35.82 15.89 -14.26
CA ALA A 213 -34.90 15.90 -15.40
C ALA A 213 -35.23 14.80 -16.42
N MET A 214 -35.52 13.56 -15.98
CA MET A 214 -35.93 12.48 -16.88
C MET A 214 -37.21 12.83 -17.67
N ALA A 215 -38.18 13.50 -17.03
CA ALA A 215 -39.39 13.96 -17.70
C ALA A 215 -39.07 15.02 -18.76
N TYR A 216 -38.18 15.98 -18.46
CA TYR A 216 -37.70 16.94 -19.47
C TYR A 216 -36.96 16.25 -20.63
N CYS A 217 -36.20 15.18 -20.40
CA CYS A 217 -35.56 14.40 -21.48
C CYS A 217 -36.59 13.82 -22.45
N PHE A 218 -37.69 13.25 -21.96
CA PHE A 218 -38.76 12.72 -22.82
C PHE A 218 -39.51 13.82 -23.58
N THR A 219 -39.83 14.93 -22.92
CA THR A 219 -40.45 16.09 -23.59
C THR A 219 -39.52 16.66 -24.68
N SER A 220 -38.22 16.82 -24.38
CA SER A 220 -37.20 17.25 -25.36
C SER A 220 -37.15 16.32 -26.58
N LEU A 221 -37.15 15.00 -26.36
CA LEU A 221 -37.21 14.00 -27.41
C LEU A 221 -38.46 14.17 -28.29
N ILE A 222 -39.65 14.25 -27.69
CA ILE A 222 -40.91 14.37 -28.43
C ILE A 222 -40.94 15.64 -29.28
N ILE A 223 -40.57 16.79 -28.69
CA ILE A 223 -40.55 18.09 -29.38
C ILE A 223 -39.54 18.06 -30.52
N ARG A 224 -38.35 17.50 -30.30
CA ARG A 224 -37.33 17.37 -31.35
C ARG A 224 -37.82 16.52 -32.52
N LEU A 225 -38.40 15.35 -32.26
CA LEU A 225 -38.93 14.51 -33.33
C LEU A 225 -40.04 15.22 -34.12
N LYS A 226 -40.90 15.96 -33.43
CA LYS A 226 -41.93 16.80 -34.06
C LYS A 226 -41.31 17.92 -34.90
N ALA A 227 -40.27 18.59 -34.40
CA ALA A 227 -39.55 19.65 -35.10
C ALA A 227 -38.92 19.12 -36.41
N LEU A 228 -38.25 17.96 -36.34
CA LEU A 228 -37.64 17.32 -37.50
C LEU A 228 -38.67 16.88 -38.55
N HIS A 229 -39.83 16.37 -38.13
CA HIS A 229 -40.92 16.00 -39.04
C HIS A 229 -41.52 17.21 -39.76
N ARG A 230 -41.69 18.33 -39.04
CA ARG A 230 -42.32 19.54 -39.58
C ARG A 230 -41.33 20.48 -40.28
N GLY A 231 -40.04 20.29 -40.05
CA GLY A 231 -39.00 21.22 -40.51
C GLY A 231 -39.03 22.57 -39.77
N GLU A 232 -39.45 22.58 -38.50
CA GLU A 232 -39.60 23.81 -37.71
C GLU A 232 -38.38 24.06 -36.82
N ARG A 233 -37.54 25.03 -37.22
CA ARG A 233 -36.31 25.40 -36.49
C ARG A 233 -36.56 25.87 -35.07
N ASP A 234 -37.58 26.69 -34.85
CA ASP A 234 -37.88 27.23 -33.50
C ASP A 234 -38.30 26.10 -32.54
N LEU A 235 -39.06 25.11 -33.00
CA LEU A 235 -39.34 23.91 -32.19
C LEU A 235 -38.08 23.10 -31.88
N ALA A 236 -37.11 23.04 -32.79
CA ALA A 236 -35.84 22.37 -32.51
C ALA A 236 -35.01 23.13 -31.46
N ALA A 237 -35.06 24.47 -31.47
CA ALA A 237 -34.47 25.30 -30.44
C ALA A 237 -35.16 25.12 -29.08
N ASP A 238 -36.50 25.03 -29.06
CA ASP A 238 -37.28 24.73 -27.84
C ASP A 238 -36.90 23.36 -27.25
N ALA A 239 -36.75 22.33 -28.10
CA ALA A 239 -36.29 21.02 -27.66
C ALA A 239 -34.90 21.06 -26.99
N LEU A 240 -33.97 21.84 -27.57
CA LEU A 240 -32.65 22.05 -26.98
C LEU A 240 -32.74 22.79 -25.65
N ALA A 241 -33.54 23.85 -25.55
CA ALA A 241 -33.74 24.59 -24.31
C ALA A 241 -34.28 23.69 -23.19
N ILE A 242 -35.20 22.77 -23.52
CA ILE A 242 -35.73 21.77 -22.57
C ILE A 242 -34.67 20.73 -22.19
N GLY A 243 -33.84 20.29 -23.14
CA GLY A 243 -32.70 19.41 -22.85
C GLY A 243 -31.66 20.07 -21.93
N GLU A 244 -31.32 21.34 -22.17
CA GLU A 244 -30.44 22.13 -21.30
C GLU A 244 -31.07 22.35 -19.92
N LYS A 245 -32.39 22.53 -19.85
CA LYS A 245 -33.12 22.58 -18.59
C LYS A 245 -33.04 21.26 -17.82
N ALA A 246 -33.09 20.12 -18.50
CA ALA A 246 -32.89 18.81 -17.85
C ALA A 246 -31.50 18.72 -17.19
N VAL A 247 -30.45 19.16 -17.90
CA VAL A 247 -29.08 19.20 -17.37
C VAL A 247 -28.96 20.14 -16.17
N ASN A 248 -29.59 21.31 -16.23
CA ASN A 248 -29.56 22.25 -15.10
C ASN A 248 -30.36 21.77 -13.89
N THR A 249 -31.40 20.95 -14.11
CA THR A 249 -32.23 20.39 -13.04
C THR A 249 -31.48 19.28 -12.30
N ASP A 250 -30.82 18.39 -13.04
CA ASP A 250 -29.96 17.36 -12.47
C ASP A 250 -28.66 17.22 -13.29
N PRO A 251 -27.59 17.92 -12.87
CA PRO A 251 -26.29 17.86 -13.55
C PRO A 251 -25.59 16.50 -13.44
N ASP A 252 -25.97 15.65 -12.49
CA ASP A 252 -25.36 14.33 -12.29
C ASP A 252 -26.04 13.25 -13.16
N LEU A 253 -27.21 13.54 -13.73
CA LEU A 253 -27.95 12.61 -14.57
C LEU A 253 -27.34 12.53 -15.98
N ILE A 254 -26.64 11.43 -16.26
CA ILE A 254 -25.98 11.21 -17.56
C ILE A 254 -26.96 11.20 -18.76
N MET A 255 -28.22 10.80 -18.53
CA MET A 255 -29.29 10.84 -19.54
C MET A 255 -29.59 12.28 -20.00
N ALA A 256 -29.55 13.26 -19.09
CA ALA A 256 -29.87 14.65 -19.41
C ALA A 256 -28.82 15.27 -20.34
N HIS A 257 -27.55 15.01 -20.07
CA HIS A 257 -26.44 15.44 -20.93
C HIS A 257 -26.54 14.84 -22.34
N TYR A 258 -26.84 13.55 -22.42
CA TYR A 258 -27.01 12.88 -23.71
C TYR A 258 -28.24 13.38 -24.47
N SER A 259 -29.37 13.57 -23.79
CA SER A 259 -30.62 14.12 -24.37
C SER A 259 -30.42 15.54 -24.92
N SER A 260 -29.74 16.40 -24.17
CA SER A 260 -29.38 17.75 -24.62
C SER A 260 -28.47 17.72 -25.85
N LEU A 261 -27.49 16.80 -25.89
CA LEU A 261 -26.61 16.63 -27.05
C LEU A 261 -27.38 16.13 -28.29
N GLN A 262 -28.32 15.20 -28.13
CA GLN A 262 -29.23 14.78 -29.20
C GLN A 262 -30.10 15.95 -29.70
N ALA A 263 -30.54 16.83 -28.79
CA ALA A 263 -31.29 18.03 -29.14
C ALA A 263 -30.48 19.05 -29.94
N LEU A 264 -29.23 19.26 -29.55
CA LEU A 264 -28.30 20.10 -30.30
C LEU A 264 -28.01 19.52 -31.68
N ALA A 265 -27.81 18.21 -31.80
CA ALA A 265 -27.66 17.53 -33.09
C ALA A 265 -28.89 17.73 -33.99
N GLY A 266 -30.10 17.66 -33.42
CA GLY A 266 -31.34 17.95 -34.13
C GLY A 266 -31.43 19.40 -34.63
N LEU A 267 -30.96 20.37 -33.84
CA LEU A 267 -30.91 21.78 -34.24
C LEU A 267 -29.90 22.01 -35.39
N CYS A 268 -28.81 21.25 -35.45
CA CYS A 268 -27.83 21.32 -36.53
C CYS A 268 -28.40 21.00 -37.93
N VAL A 269 -29.60 20.41 -38.02
CA VAL A 269 -30.31 20.24 -39.30
C VAL A 269 -30.67 21.58 -39.94
N PHE A 270 -30.97 22.58 -39.13
CA PHE A 270 -31.47 23.88 -39.60
C PHE A 270 -30.38 24.94 -39.70
N GLU A 271 -29.31 24.82 -38.90
CA GLU A 271 -28.24 25.82 -38.80
C GLU A 271 -26.88 25.16 -38.57
N GLN A 272 -25.80 25.78 -39.08
CA GLN A 272 -24.45 25.30 -38.83
C GLN A 272 -24.00 25.62 -37.39
N HIS A 273 -24.28 24.70 -36.46
CA HIS A 273 -23.81 24.72 -35.07
C HIS A 273 -22.68 23.71 -34.82
N SER A 274 -21.92 23.31 -35.84
CA SER A 274 -20.92 22.23 -35.74
C SER A 274 -19.87 22.46 -34.64
N ASP A 275 -19.40 23.69 -34.45
CA ASP A 275 -18.44 24.01 -33.38
C ASP A 275 -19.06 23.94 -31.98
N ARG A 276 -20.32 24.39 -31.83
CA ARG A 276 -21.06 24.28 -30.58
C ARG A 276 -21.32 22.81 -30.25
N PHE A 277 -21.72 22.04 -31.26
CA PHE A 277 -21.94 20.60 -31.14
C PHE A 277 -20.65 19.89 -30.74
N LEU A 278 -19.52 20.15 -31.42
CA LEU A 278 -18.24 19.53 -31.11
C LEU A 278 -17.84 19.76 -29.66
N LYS A 279 -17.90 21.01 -29.17
CA LYS A 279 -17.59 21.35 -27.77
C LYS A 279 -18.52 20.66 -26.78
N ALA A 280 -19.81 20.55 -27.09
CA ALA A 280 -20.76 19.85 -26.24
C ALA A 280 -20.51 18.33 -26.24
N ALA A 281 -20.24 17.74 -27.40
CA ALA A 281 -19.94 16.33 -27.58
C ALA A 281 -18.67 15.94 -26.82
N GLU A 282 -17.61 16.75 -26.89
CA GLU A 282 -16.37 16.54 -26.12
C GLU A 282 -16.64 16.42 -24.62
N LYS A 283 -17.46 17.33 -24.06
CA LYS A 283 -17.84 17.29 -22.64
C LYS A 283 -18.64 16.03 -22.29
N VAL A 284 -19.62 15.65 -23.11
CA VAL A 284 -20.43 14.45 -22.85
C VAL A 284 -19.60 13.18 -22.93
N PHE A 285 -18.69 13.08 -23.90
CA PHE A 285 -17.85 11.89 -24.07
C PHE A 285 -16.64 11.85 -23.11
N GLU A 286 -16.30 12.97 -22.46
CA GLU A 286 -15.42 12.98 -21.29
C GLU A 286 -16.07 12.37 -20.05
N ILE A 287 -17.40 12.50 -19.90
CA ILE A 287 -18.12 11.83 -18.80
C ILE A 287 -18.02 10.32 -18.96
N ASP A 288 -18.34 9.81 -20.16
CA ASP A 288 -18.22 8.38 -20.46
C ASP A 288 -18.09 8.10 -21.96
N TYR A 289 -17.04 7.37 -22.33
CA TYR A 289 -16.76 7.01 -23.72
C TYR A 289 -17.85 6.13 -24.36
N ASN A 290 -18.59 5.35 -23.57
CA ASN A 290 -19.66 4.49 -24.10
C ASN A 290 -20.77 5.31 -24.78
N PHE A 291 -20.93 6.59 -24.43
CA PHE A 291 -21.82 7.49 -25.16
C PHE A 291 -21.39 7.74 -26.60
N LEU A 292 -20.09 7.75 -26.91
CA LEU A 292 -19.63 7.87 -28.30
C LEU A 292 -20.03 6.64 -29.10
N LEU A 293 -19.82 5.44 -28.55
CA LEU A 293 -20.24 4.18 -29.16
C LEU A 293 -21.76 4.17 -29.40
N GLN A 294 -22.54 4.61 -28.42
CA GLN A 294 -23.99 4.74 -28.56
C GLN A 294 -24.38 5.78 -29.63
N ALA A 295 -23.75 6.95 -29.64
CA ALA A 295 -24.05 8.04 -30.57
C ALA A 295 -23.78 7.67 -32.04
N ILE A 296 -22.74 6.87 -32.30
CA ILE A 296 -22.41 6.40 -33.66
C ILE A 296 -23.49 5.47 -34.22
N LEU A 297 -24.23 4.76 -33.37
CA LEU A 297 -25.34 3.91 -33.78
C LEU A 297 -26.69 4.62 -33.74
N ASP A 298 -26.76 5.81 -33.15
CA ASP A 298 -28.00 6.55 -32.94
C ASP A 298 -28.30 7.53 -34.09
N ASN A 299 -29.51 7.41 -34.63
CA ASN A 299 -30.00 8.21 -35.75
C ASN A 299 -30.20 9.69 -35.39
N ALA A 300 -30.28 10.02 -34.09
CA ALA A 300 -30.31 11.41 -33.63
C ALA A 300 -29.11 12.24 -34.12
N PHE A 301 -27.97 11.58 -34.37
CA PHE A 301 -26.72 12.23 -34.78
C PHE A 301 -26.45 12.21 -36.29
N ASP A 302 -27.40 11.79 -37.12
CA ASP A 302 -27.30 11.87 -38.59
C ASP A 302 -26.78 13.24 -39.08
N PRO A 303 -27.26 14.39 -38.56
CA PRO A 303 -26.86 15.72 -39.04
C PRO A 303 -25.40 16.07 -38.76
N VAL A 304 -24.75 15.36 -37.84
CA VAL A 304 -23.42 15.68 -37.29
C VAL A 304 -22.49 14.46 -37.31
N LEU A 305 -22.83 13.43 -38.10
CA LEU A 305 -22.10 12.17 -38.14
C LEU A 305 -20.62 12.38 -38.52
N ASP A 306 -20.34 13.24 -39.50
CA ASP A 306 -18.96 13.54 -39.92
C ASP A 306 -18.14 14.18 -38.79
N THR A 307 -18.76 15.08 -38.02
CA THR A 307 -18.13 15.70 -36.84
C THR A 307 -17.86 14.67 -35.75
N LEU A 308 -18.79 13.75 -35.50
CA LEU A 308 -18.58 12.65 -34.55
C LEU A 308 -17.46 11.71 -35.00
N VAL A 309 -17.36 11.40 -36.29
CA VAL A 309 -16.29 10.56 -36.85
C VAL A 309 -14.94 11.23 -36.68
N SER A 310 -14.84 12.52 -36.99
CA SER A 310 -13.61 13.29 -36.81
C SER A 310 -13.18 13.33 -35.34
N LEU A 311 -14.12 13.52 -34.42
CA LEU A 311 -13.86 13.50 -32.98
C LEU A 311 -13.37 12.12 -32.52
N ALA A 312 -14.02 11.05 -32.97
CA ALA A 312 -13.63 9.67 -32.66
C ALA A 312 -12.21 9.36 -33.17
N ALA A 313 -11.89 9.77 -34.41
CA ALA A 313 -10.56 9.59 -35.01
C ALA A 313 -9.49 10.38 -34.25
N SER A 314 -9.73 11.65 -33.94
CA SER A 314 -8.78 12.48 -33.18
C SER A 314 -8.49 11.91 -31.79
N ARG A 315 -9.51 11.38 -31.10
CA ARG A 315 -9.33 10.72 -29.80
C ARG A 315 -8.56 9.42 -29.92
N TYR A 316 -8.88 8.61 -30.93
CA TYR A 316 -8.15 7.39 -31.23
C TYR A 316 -6.66 7.67 -31.48
N ASP A 317 -6.33 8.67 -32.31
CA ASP A 317 -4.95 9.03 -32.62
C ASP A 317 -4.17 9.51 -31.37
N ALA A 318 -4.83 10.29 -30.51
CA ALA A 318 -4.24 10.74 -29.24
C ALA A 318 -3.92 9.57 -28.30
N ILE A 319 -4.87 8.63 -28.14
CA ILE A 319 -4.69 7.45 -27.27
C ILE A 319 -3.67 6.48 -27.85
N LEU A 320 -3.66 6.30 -29.18
CA LEU A 320 -2.66 5.48 -29.87
C LEU A 320 -1.26 6.03 -29.64
N SER A 321 -1.08 7.34 -29.80
CA SER A 321 0.20 8.02 -29.58
C SER A 321 0.67 7.86 -28.13
N SER A 322 -0.24 8.01 -27.16
CA SER A 322 0.07 7.77 -25.74
C SER A 322 0.46 6.33 -25.47
N CYS A 323 -0.24 5.36 -26.05
CA CYS A 323 0.06 3.93 -25.87
C CYS A 323 1.44 3.57 -26.43
N ILE A 324 1.78 4.05 -27.63
CA ILE A 324 3.10 3.85 -28.25
C ILE A 324 4.19 4.39 -27.32
N LYS A 325 4.03 5.61 -26.81
CA LYS A 325 4.97 6.21 -25.86
C LYS A 325 5.14 5.36 -24.59
N SER A 326 4.06 4.88 -23.99
CA SER A 326 4.11 4.00 -22.81
C SER A 326 4.81 2.66 -23.08
N ILE A 327 4.61 2.09 -24.28
CA ILE A 327 5.32 0.87 -24.71
C ILE A 327 6.82 1.15 -24.86
N GLU A 328 7.21 2.27 -25.47
CA GLU A 328 8.62 2.67 -25.64
C GLU A 328 9.32 2.92 -24.29
N GLU A 329 8.67 3.66 -23.40
CA GLU A 329 9.19 3.93 -22.04
C GLU A 329 9.36 2.64 -21.23
N THR A 330 8.36 1.74 -21.30
CA THR A 330 8.44 0.44 -20.62
C THR A 330 9.50 -0.46 -21.25
N SER A 331 9.65 -0.44 -22.58
CA SER A 331 10.75 -1.13 -23.27
C SER A 331 12.11 -0.63 -22.78
N LYS A 332 12.27 0.69 -22.62
CA LYS A 332 13.50 1.29 -22.09
C LYS A 332 13.77 0.83 -20.66
N LYS A 333 12.77 0.79 -19.78
CA LYS A 333 12.91 0.25 -18.41
C LYS A 333 13.38 -1.20 -18.41
N ILE A 334 12.75 -2.05 -19.23
CA ILE A 334 13.09 -3.48 -19.33
C ILE A 334 14.52 -3.67 -19.88
N SER A 335 14.95 -2.82 -20.82
CA SER A 335 16.32 -2.88 -21.36
C SER A 335 17.40 -2.49 -20.35
N GLN A 336 17.05 -1.78 -19.27
CA GLN A 336 17.96 -1.42 -18.18
C GLN A 336 18.18 -2.56 -17.18
N PHE A 337 17.48 -3.68 -17.32
CA PHE A 337 17.67 -4.81 -16.42
C PHE A 337 19.09 -5.36 -16.58
N PRO A 338 19.81 -5.60 -15.47
CA PRO A 338 21.16 -6.13 -15.53
C PRO A 338 21.17 -7.57 -16.08
N SER A 339 22.26 -7.93 -16.76
CA SER A 339 22.45 -9.25 -17.36
C SER A 339 22.57 -10.40 -16.34
N ARG A 340 22.87 -10.08 -15.08
CA ARG A 340 22.87 -11.01 -13.95
C ARG A 340 22.02 -10.44 -12.82
N LEU A 341 21.00 -11.21 -12.45
CA LEU A 341 20.20 -10.99 -11.24
C LEU A 341 20.64 -12.02 -10.21
N GLU A 342 20.79 -11.61 -8.96
CA GLU A 342 21.39 -12.49 -7.94
C GLU A 342 20.42 -13.55 -7.40
N THR A 343 19.12 -13.26 -7.38
CA THR A 343 18.12 -14.21 -6.90
C THR A 343 17.44 -14.94 -8.07
N SER A 344 17.22 -16.25 -7.90
CA SER A 344 16.43 -17.05 -8.84
C SER A 344 14.99 -16.54 -8.95
N ALA A 345 14.44 -15.97 -7.87
CA ALA A 345 13.12 -15.35 -7.83
C ALA A 345 13.04 -14.10 -8.71
N ASP A 346 14.03 -13.18 -8.65
CA ASP A 346 14.05 -11.98 -9.49
C ASP A 346 14.31 -12.34 -10.96
N THR A 347 15.12 -13.39 -11.22
CA THR A 347 15.33 -13.92 -12.58
C THR A 347 14.03 -14.46 -13.17
N ALA A 348 13.26 -15.24 -12.41
CA ALA A 348 11.96 -15.75 -12.83
C ALA A 348 10.94 -14.61 -13.05
N ARG A 349 10.95 -13.59 -12.17
CA ARG A 349 10.11 -12.38 -12.33
C ARG A 349 10.43 -11.62 -13.62
N VAL A 350 11.72 -11.39 -13.91
CA VAL A 350 12.14 -10.72 -15.15
C VAL A 350 11.75 -11.52 -16.39
N PHE A 351 11.94 -12.84 -16.36
CA PHE A 351 11.52 -13.70 -17.46
C PHE A 351 10.01 -13.62 -17.72
N ASN A 352 9.19 -13.71 -16.67
CA ASN A 352 7.74 -13.59 -16.76
C ASN A 352 7.32 -12.20 -17.26
N LEU A 353 7.94 -11.15 -16.74
CA LEU A 353 7.70 -9.77 -17.16
C LEU A 353 8.03 -9.56 -18.64
N GLN A 354 9.17 -10.06 -19.11
CA GLN A 354 9.55 -9.98 -20.54
C GLN A 354 8.57 -10.76 -21.42
N LYS A 355 8.10 -11.94 -20.97
CA LYS A 355 7.08 -12.73 -21.66
C LYS A 355 5.75 -11.98 -21.75
N GLU A 356 5.31 -11.38 -20.65
CA GLU A 356 4.09 -10.56 -20.60
C GLU A 356 4.21 -9.31 -21.48
N PHE A 357 5.32 -8.59 -21.39
CA PHE A 357 5.59 -7.42 -22.24
C PHE A 357 5.54 -7.79 -23.73
N LYS A 358 6.16 -8.92 -24.13
CA LYS A 358 6.09 -9.42 -25.50
C LYS A 358 4.65 -9.77 -25.90
N ALA A 359 3.87 -10.38 -25.01
CA ALA A 359 2.46 -10.67 -25.26
C ALA A 359 1.63 -9.38 -25.45
N VAL A 360 1.91 -8.33 -24.68
CA VAL A 360 1.30 -6.99 -24.85
C VAL A 360 1.66 -6.40 -26.22
N GLN A 361 2.93 -6.46 -26.62
CA GLN A 361 3.38 -5.98 -27.94
C GLN A 361 2.75 -6.77 -29.09
N GLU A 362 2.63 -8.08 -28.98
CA GLU A 362 1.96 -8.92 -29.99
C GLU A 362 0.46 -8.63 -30.08
N TYR A 363 -0.20 -8.39 -28.94
CA TYR A 363 -1.60 -7.98 -28.89
C TYR A 363 -1.81 -6.63 -29.57
N PHE A 364 -0.99 -5.63 -29.24
CA PHE A 364 -1.03 -4.29 -29.85
C PHE A 364 -0.78 -4.31 -31.37
N LYS A 365 0.11 -5.19 -31.86
CA LYS A 365 0.38 -5.34 -33.30
C LYS A 365 -0.83 -5.87 -34.06
N LYS A 366 -1.57 -6.82 -33.47
CA LYS A 366 -2.71 -7.49 -34.11
C LYS A 366 -4.02 -6.70 -33.98
N ASN A 367 -4.15 -5.89 -32.93
CA ASN A 367 -5.41 -5.29 -32.51
C ASN A 367 -5.24 -3.79 -32.33
N LYS A 368 -6.06 -3.00 -33.04
CA LYS A 368 -5.93 -1.55 -33.12
C LYS A 368 -7.28 -0.83 -33.06
N THR A 369 -8.28 -1.41 -32.37
CA THR A 369 -9.49 -0.63 -32.07
C THR A 369 -9.23 0.27 -30.86
N TYR A 370 -10.04 1.30 -30.68
CA TYR A 370 -9.91 2.19 -29.51
C TYR A 370 -9.92 1.39 -28.19
N ALA A 371 -10.88 0.48 -28.03
CA ALA A 371 -10.99 -0.36 -26.82
C ALA A 371 -9.81 -1.34 -26.65
N ASP A 372 -9.19 -1.82 -27.74
CA ASP A 372 -7.96 -2.63 -27.66
C ASP A 372 -6.76 -1.81 -27.16
N ILE A 373 -6.68 -0.54 -27.55
CA ILE A 373 -5.59 0.35 -27.11
C ILE A 373 -5.73 0.64 -25.61
N GLU A 374 -6.93 0.93 -25.12
CA GLU A 374 -7.16 1.12 -23.67
C GLU A 374 -6.79 -0.13 -22.86
N GLU A 375 -7.17 -1.32 -23.34
CA GLU A 375 -6.77 -2.59 -22.71
C GLU A 375 -5.24 -2.76 -22.75
N THR A 376 -4.60 -2.40 -23.86
CA THR A 376 -3.13 -2.42 -23.99
C THR A 376 -2.48 -1.46 -23.00
N ILE A 377 -3.05 -0.27 -22.78
CA ILE A 377 -2.56 0.71 -21.80
C ILE A 377 -2.66 0.13 -20.38
N LYS A 378 -3.80 -0.46 -20.00
CA LYS A 378 -3.93 -1.09 -18.68
C LYS A 378 -2.89 -2.18 -18.44
N ARG A 379 -2.64 -3.01 -19.45
CA ARG A 379 -1.61 -4.06 -19.38
C ARG A 379 -0.20 -3.48 -19.33
N ILE A 380 0.09 -2.43 -20.11
CA ILE A 380 1.43 -1.83 -20.11
C ILE A 380 1.73 -1.13 -18.79
N GLU A 381 0.75 -0.49 -18.15
CA GLU A 381 0.88 0.09 -16.82
C GLU A 381 1.22 -0.98 -15.76
N ALA A 382 0.55 -2.14 -15.80
CA ALA A 382 0.84 -3.25 -14.92
C ALA A 382 2.29 -3.78 -15.11
N VAL A 383 2.70 -3.98 -16.37
CA VAL A 383 4.07 -4.41 -16.72
C VAL A 383 5.10 -3.37 -16.31
N SER A 384 4.82 -2.08 -16.53
CA SER A 384 5.71 -0.97 -16.17
C SER A 384 5.87 -0.85 -14.66
N GLY A 385 4.78 -1.00 -13.90
CA GLY A 385 4.80 -1.00 -12.44
C GLY A 385 5.59 -2.19 -11.86
N GLU A 386 5.49 -3.37 -12.47
CA GLU A 386 6.33 -4.51 -12.06
C GLU A 386 7.80 -4.30 -12.45
N ALA A 387 8.07 -3.67 -13.59
CA ALA A 387 9.44 -3.33 -14.00
C ALA A 387 10.10 -2.37 -13.02
N ASP A 388 9.35 -1.36 -12.54
CA ASP A 388 9.81 -0.43 -11.51
C ASP A 388 10.13 -1.14 -10.18
N ARG A 389 9.30 -2.11 -9.77
CA ARG A 389 9.56 -2.93 -8.57
C ARG A 389 10.82 -3.77 -8.69
N VAL A 390 11.05 -4.39 -9.84
CA VAL A 390 12.26 -5.18 -10.11
C VAL A 390 13.49 -4.27 -10.07
N LEU A 391 13.46 -3.11 -10.74
CA LEU A 391 14.56 -2.15 -10.72
C LEU A 391 14.85 -1.66 -9.30
N HIS A 392 13.82 -1.34 -8.52
CA HIS A 392 13.98 -0.94 -7.12
C HIS A 392 14.56 -2.08 -6.26
N SER A 393 14.05 -3.31 -6.39
CA SER A 393 14.58 -4.49 -5.70
C SER A 393 16.07 -4.70 -6.00
N ASN A 394 16.46 -4.57 -7.27
CA ASN A 394 17.85 -4.69 -7.68
C ASN A 394 18.73 -3.58 -7.07
N ARG A 395 18.29 -2.32 -7.11
CA ARG A 395 19.02 -1.19 -6.48
C ARG A 395 19.23 -1.43 -4.98
N VAL A 396 18.20 -1.89 -4.27
CA VAL A 396 18.28 -2.24 -2.84
C VAL A 396 19.30 -3.36 -2.61
N GLN A 397 19.31 -4.41 -3.44
CA GLN A 397 20.26 -5.51 -3.31
C GLN A 397 21.70 -5.05 -3.55
N GLN A 398 21.95 -4.30 -4.62
CA GLN A 398 23.28 -3.74 -4.93
C GLN A 398 23.79 -2.85 -3.79
N MET A 399 22.93 -1.99 -3.24
CA MET A 399 23.26 -1.17 -2.09
C MET A 399 23.55 -2.01 -0.84
N LEU A 400 22.77 -3.07 -0.59
CA LEU A 400 22.98 -3.96 0.56
C LEU A 400 24.32 -4.69 0.50
N ILE A 401 24.74 -5.14 -0.69
CA ILE A 401 26.06 -5.78 -0.90
C ILE A 401 27.16 -4.79 -0.56
N ARG A 402 27.11 -3.58 -1.14
CA ARG A 402 28.11 -2.54 -0.91
C ARG A 402 28.20 -2.15 0.56
N VAL A 403 27.05 -2.00 1.23
CA VAL A 403 26.98 -1.75 2.69
C VAL A 403 27.57 -2.91 3.48
N ARG A 404 27.29 -4.16 3.11
CA ARG A 404 27.82 -5.35 3.81
C ARG A 404 29.33 -5.46 3.69
N GLU A 405 29.88 -5.30 2.48
CA GLU A 405 31.32 -5.34 2.23
C GLU A 405 32.05 -4.27 3.03
N TYR A 406 31.54 -3.03 2.98
CA TYR A 406 32.10 -1.92 3.75
C TYR A 406 31.99 -2.16 5.26
N CYS A 407 30.82 -2.58 5.75
CA CYS A 407 30.59 -2.84 7.17
C CYS A 407 31.46 -4.00 7.69
N SER A 408 31.77 -5.00 6.87
CA SER A 408 32.66 -6.10 7.28
C SER A 408 34.07 -5.59 7.63
N THR A 409 34.56 -4.61 6.86
CA THR A 409 35.84 -3.93 7.10
C THR A 409 35.75 -3.07 8.36
N ILE A 410 34.70 -2.24 8.45
CA ILE A 410 34.45 -1.35 9.59
C ILE A 410 34.31 -2.14 10.90
N VAL A 411 33.65 -3.30 10.91
CA VAL A 411 33.50 -4.13 12.12
C VAL A 411 34.85 -4.69 12.59
N SER A 412 35.72 -5.08 11.66
CA SER A 412 37.08 -5.54 11.99
C SER A 412 37.91 -4.41 12.62
N GLU A 413 37.88 -3.23 12.00
CA GLU A 413 38.56 -2.05 12.53
C GLU A 413 37.98 -1.60 13.87
N TYR A 414 36.65 -1.60 14.01
CA TYR A 414 35.95 -1.30 15.26
C TYR A 414 36.40 -2.22 16.38
N LYS A 415 36.42 -3.54 16.15
CA LYS A 415 36.84 -4.52 17.17
C LYS A 415 38.29 -4.29 17.60
N LYS A 416 39.17 -3.93 16.66
CA LYS A 416 40.57 -3.60 16.95
C LYS A 416 40.70 -2.30 17.75
N ASP A 417 40.11 -1.19 17.28
CA ASP A 417 40.15 0.12 17.95
C ASP A 417 39.51 0.05 19.36
N PHE A 418 38.38 -0.65 19.49
CA PHE A 418 37.74 -0.88 20.78
C PHE A 418 38.60 -1.75 21.71
N GLY A 419 39.22 -2.82 21.19
CA GLY A 419 40.15 -3.65 21.94
C GLY A 419 41.39 -2.89 22.41
N ASP A 420 41.97 -2.07 21.55
CA ASP A 420 43.14 -1.23 21.86
C ASP A 420 42.81 -0.21 22.97
N ARG A 421 41.61 0.39 22.93
CA ARG A 421 41.12 1.29 23.98
C ARG A 421 40.88 0.61 25.32
N LEU A 422 40.46 -0.66 25.30
CA LEU A 422 40.25 -1.46 26.51
C LEU A 422 41.54 -2.07 27.07
N LYS A 423 42.62 -2.12 26.30
CA LYS A 423 43.90 -2.72 26.71
C LYS A 423 44.40 -2.25 28.08
N PRO A 424 44.41 -0.94 28.44
CA PRO A 424 44.86 -0.49 29.75
C PRO A 424 43.97 -1.01 30.89
N TYR A 425 42.65 -1.08 30.66
CA TYR A 425 41.68 -1.57 31.63
C TYR A 425 41.79 -3.09 31.81
N ASN A 426 41.92 -3.83 30.70
CA ASN A 426 42.11 -5.29 30.71
C ASN A 426 43.45 -5.69 31.34
N ASP A 427 44.53 -4.95 31.06
CA ASP A 427 45.85 -5.18 31.68
C ASP A 427 45.81 -4.90 33.19
N ALA A 428 45.10 -3.85 33.62
CA ALA A 428 44.88 -3.55 35.03
C ALA A 428 44.05 -4.65 35.72
N LEU A 429 43.00 -5.15 35.05
CA LEU A 429 42.14 -6.23 35.55
C LEU A 429 42.90 -7.56 35.68
N LYS A 430 43.74 -7.88 34.69
CA LYS A 430 44.66 -9.03 34.75
C LYS A 430 45.66 -8.89 35.89
N ARG A 431 46.29 -7.71 36.02
CA ARG A 431 47.24 -7.41 37.11
C ARG A 431 46.59 -7.51 38.49
N ARG A 432 45.33 -7.07 38.65
CA ARG A 432 44.55 -7.26 39.87
C ARG A 432 44.42 -8.75 40.20
N GLY A 433 44.04 -9.56 39.22
CA GLY A 433 43.93 -11.02 39.38
C GLY A 433 45.26 -11.68 39.77
N GLU A 434 46.37 -11.30 39.13
CA GLU A 434 47.71 -11.84 39.44
C GLU A 434 48.18 -11.47 40.86
N ILE A 435 47.96 -10.22 41.29
CA ILE A 435 48.30 -9.78 42.65
C ILE A 435 47.41 -10.51 43.68
N GLY A 436 46.11 -10.63 43.41
CA GLY A 436 45.18 -11.38 44.25
C GLY A 436 45.62 -12.84 44.43
N ALA A 437 45.97 -13.53 43.35
CA ALA A 437 46.47 -14.90 43.40
C ALA A 437 47.77 -15.04 44.22
N LYS A 438 48.69 -14.07 44.15
CA LYS A 438 49.92 -14.06 44.96
C LYS A 438 49.65 -13.86 46.45
N ILE A 439 48.72 -12.96 46.79
CA ILE A 439 48.26 -12.74 48.16
C ILE A 439 47.67 -14.03 48.73
N ASP A 440 46.75 -14.66 48.00
CA ASP A 440 46.10 -15.91 48.42
C ASP A 440 47.10 -17.05 48.61
N ALA A 441 48.09 -17.17 47.71
CA ALA A 441 49.14 -18.18 47.81
C ALA A 441 50.02 -18.00 49.07
N LEU A 442 50.39 -16.76 49.40
CA LEU A 442 51.19 -16.46 50.59
C LEU A 442 50.40 -16.70 51.88
N ILE A 443 49.14 -16.25 51.94
CA ILE A 443 48.26 -16.48 53.08
C ILE A 443 48.08 -17.98 53.30
N LYS A 444 47.68 -18.73 52.27
CA LYS A 444 47.43 -20.18 52.38
C LYS A 444 48.65 -20.97 52.85
N LYS A 445 49.87 -20.53 52.47
CA LYS A 445 51.11 -21.26 52.75
C LYS A 445 51.68 -21.00 54.14
N TYR A 446 51.63 -19.77 54.63
CA TYR A 446 52.33 -19.37 55.86
C TYR A 446 51.40 -18.98 57.01
N PHE A 447 50.14 -18.72 56.72
CA PHE A 447 49.18 -18.19 57.68
C PHE A 447 47.91 -19.04 57.74
N ILE A 448 47.18 -18.90 58.84
CA ILE A 448 45.83 -19.42 59.04
C ILE A 448 44.96 -18.21 59.41
N LYS A 449 43.73 -18.14 58.90
CA LYS A 449 42.78 -17.12 59.36
C LYS A 449 42.58 -17.30 60.86
N ALA A 450 42.85 -16.28 61.67
CA ALA A 450 42.36 -16.26 63.03
C ALA A 450 40.84 -16.11 62.95
N GLU A 451 40.10 -17.06 63.52
CA GLU A 451 38.68 -16.85 63.80
C GLU A 451 38.60 -15.71 64.81
N SER A 452 38.16 -14.54 64.36
CA SER A 452 37.59 -13.55 65.28
C SER A 452 36.14 -13.94 65.51
N ALA A 453 35.76 -13.89 66.78
CA ALA A 453 34.38 -14.00 67.22
C ALA A 453 33.44 -13.11 66.39
N GLU A 454 32.25 -13.66 66.18
CA GLU A 454 31.03 -13.15 65.54
C GLU A 454 30.86 -11.62 65.64
N THR A 455 30.37 -10.88 64.63
CA THR A 455 28.98 -10.90 64.13
C THR A 455 28.87 -9.82 63.04
N SER A 456 28.15 -10.11 61.95
CA SER A 456 27.01 -9.32 61.44
C SER A 456 26.78 -9.60 59.95
N GLU A 457 25.58 -10.09 59.69
CA GLU A 457 24.97 -10.34 58.40
C GLU A 457 25.04 -9.13 57.46
N ASN A 458 25.27 -9.38 56.17
CA ASN A 458 24.29 -8.96 55.17
C ASN A 458 24.40 -9.83 53.92
N LYS A 459 23.24 -10.41 53.58
CA LYS A 459 22.94 -11.06 52.31
C LYS A 459 23.04 -10.03 51.18
N GLU A 460 23.67 -10.38 50.08
CA GLU A 460 23.16 -10.01 48.75
C GLU A 460 23.68 -10.95 47.66
N ASN A 461 22.83 -11.13 46.65
CA ASN A 461 22.75 -12.25 45.71
C ASN A 461 23.92 -12.35 44.70
N PRO A 462 24.12 -13.54 44.09
CA PRO A 462 25.25 -13.84 43.24
C PRO A 462 24.88 -13.66 41.76
N GLU A 463 25.33 -12.57 41.12
CA GLU A 463 25.38 -12.50 39.64
C GLU A 463 26.21 -11.30 39.18
N ASN A 464 27.53 -11.46 39.21
CA ASN A 464 28.46 -11.07 38.13
C ASN A 464 29.93 -11.20 38.57
N GLY A 465 30.64 -12.10 37.89
CA GLY A 465 32.06 -11.97 37.53
C GLY A 465 33.09 -11.67 38.63
N SER A 466 33.56 -12.72 39.30
CA SER A 466 34.93 -12.86 39.85
C SER A 466 35.60 -11.59 40.41
N GLY A 467 34.93 -10.92 41.34
CA GLY A 467 35.57 -9.93 42.19
C GLY A 467 36.30 -10.66 43.33
N SER A 468 37.63 -10.73 43.27
CA SER A 468 38.41 -11.06 44.47
C SER A 468 38.08 -9.99 45.51
N LYS A 469 37.32 -10.38 46.54
CA LYS A 469 36.95 -9.50 47.65
C LYS A 469 38.22 -8.84 48.18
N VAL A 470 38.14 -7.54 48.43
CA VAL A 470 39.22 -6.74 49.04
C VAL A 470 39.81 -7.54 50.21
N PRO A 471 41.12 -7.85 50.22
CA PRO A 471 41.72 -8.56 51.34
C PRO A 471 41.60 -7.65 52.57
N ASP A 472 40.77 -8.06 53.51
CA ASP A 472 40.37 -7.26 54.66
C ASP A 472 41.57 -6.64 55.37
N LYS A 473 41.48 -5.34 55.68
CA LYS A 473 42.60 -4.54 56.17
C LYS A 473 43.03 -4.94 57.59
N ASN A 474 42.12 -5.58 58.34
CA ASN A 474 42.28 -5.83 59.77
C ASN A 474 42.16 -7.30 60.19
N LEU A 475 42.33 -8.26 59.27
CA LEU A 475 42.44 -9.67 59.69
C LEU A 475 43.83 -9.94 60.27
N ASP A 476 43.88 -10.24 61.57
CA ASP A 476 45.10 -10.71 62.23
C ASP A 476 45.33 -12.17 61.81
N TYR A 477 46.40 -12.42 61.09
CA TYR A 477 46.71 -13.76 60.57
C TYR A 477 47.53 -14.53 61.60
N ALA A 478 47.01 -15.65 62.09
CA ALA A 478 47.76 -16.54 62.96
C ALA A 478 48.80 -17.32 62.13
N ARG A 479 50.00 -17.52 62.68
CA ARG A 479 51.06 -18.31 62.01
C ARG A 479 50.62 -19.76 61.87
N ASN A 480 50.92 -20.38 60.73
CA ASN A 480 50.64 -21.81 60.58
C ASN A 480 51.62 -22.63 61.44
N PRO A 481 51.16 -23.32 62.50
CA PRO A 481 52.05 -23.92 63.49
C PRO A 481 52.91 -25.05 62.93
N LYS A 482 52.42 -25.77 61.89
CA LYS A 482 53.20 -26.82 61.21
C LYS A 482 54.38 -26.22 60.42
N VAL A 483 54.14 -25.10 59.76
CA VAL A 483 55.13 -24.42 58.92
C VAL A 483 56.10 -23.61 59.79
N GLU A 484 55.63 -23.00 60.87
CA GLU A 484 56.45 -22.25 61.82
C GLU A 484 57.56 -23.10 62.43
N LYS A 485 57.29 -24.36 62.78
CA LYS A 485 58.33 -25.27 63.28
C LYS A 485 59.45 -25.51 62.25
N ALA A 486 59.08 -25.66 60.98
CA ALA A 486 60.04 -25.81 59.89
C ALA A 486 60.84 -24.52 59.61
N VAL A 487 60.20 -23.35 59.71
CA VAL A 487 60.86 -22.04 59.58
C VAL A 487 61.86 -21.82 60.71
N LYS A 488 61.46 -22.05 61.97
CA LYS A 488 62.35 -21.96 63.15
C LYS A 488 63.60 -22.81 62.99
N SER A 489 63.45 -24.06 62.54
CA SER A 489 64.58 -24.96 62.31
C SER A 489 65.51 -24.46 61.20
N LYS A 490 64.98 -24.02 60.05
CA LYS A 490 65.80 -23.53 58.93
C LYS A 490 66.52 -22.22 59.26
N CYS A 491 65.85 -21.28 59.92
CA CYS A 491 66.47 -20.03 60.35
C CYS A 491 67.58 -20.27 61.38
N ALA A 492 67.36 -21.18 62.34
CA ALA A 492 68.37 -21.53 63.34
C ALA A 492 69.65 -22.05 62.69
N SER A 493 69.53 -23.01 61.76
CA SER A 493 70.68 -23.55 61.03
C SER A 493 71.38 -22.47 60.21
N ALA A 494 70.63 -21.64 59.46
CA ALA A 494 71.22 -20.62 58.61
C ALA A 494 72.02 -19.57 59.43
N VAL A 495 71.43 -19.07 60.51
CA VAL A 495 72.08 -18.07 61.39
C VAL A 495 73.28 -18.69 62.11
N PHE A 496 73.16 -19.93 62.59
CA PHE A 496 74.27 -20.67 63.20
C PHE A 496 75.46 -20.81 62.24
N PHE A 497 75.24 -21.29 61.02
CA PHE A 497 76.32 -21.44 60.04
C PHE A 497 76.98 -20.11 59.66
N ILE A 498 76.22 -19.00 59.62
CA ILE A 498 76.78 -17.67 59.37
C ILE A 498 77.70 -17.24 60.51
N PHE A 499 77.25 -17.36 61.77
CA PHE A 499 78.06 -16.99 62.92
C PHE A 499 79.28 -17.90 63.09
N GLU A 500 79.15 -19.21 62.87
CA GLU A 500 80.30 -20.12 62.86
C GLU A 500 81.29 -19.77 61.76
N ALA A 501 80.82 -19.48 60.54
CA ALA A 501 81.71 -19.04 59.47
C ALA A 501 82.47 -17.76 59.84
N ILE A 502 81.81 -16.80 60.51
CA ILE A 502 82.45 -15.57 61.00
C ILE A 502 83.47 -15.87 62.10
N ILE A 503 83.14 -16.71 63.08
CA ILE A 503 84.03 -17.09 64.19
C ILE A 503 85.27 -17.83 63.67
N VAL A 504 85.08 -18.80 62.76
CA VAL A 504 86.16 -19.52 62.08
C VAL A 504 87.04 -18.56 61.29
N PHE A 505 86.45 -17.59 60.58
CA PHE A 505 87.19 -16.59 59.82
C PHE A 505 88.05 -15.68 60.71
N LEU A 506 87.47 -15.15 61.80
CA LEU A 506 88.18 -14.31 62.77
C LEU A 506 89.34 -15.04 63.46
N TRP A 507 89.17 -16.35 63.71
CA TRP A 507 90.24 -17.18 64.30
C TRP A 507 91.37 -17.46 63.30
N LEU A 508 91.05 -17.90 62.09
CA LEU A 508 92.06 -18.30 61.09
C LEU A 508 92.85 -17.13 60.51
N PHE A 509 92.22 -15.96 60.31
CA PHE A 509 92.80 -14.89 59.50
C PHE A 509 93.13 -13.61 60.27
N ALA A 510 92.45 -13.33 61.38
CA ALA A 510 92.65 -12.07 62.12
C ALA A 510 93.51 -12.23 63.39
N GLY A 511 93.85 -13.46 63.81
CA GLY A 511 94.78 -13.75 64.91
C GLY A 511 94.34 -13.21 66.28
N VAL A 512 93.05 -12.85 66.42
CA VAL A 512 92.57 -11.99 67.51
C VAL A 512 92.54 -12.70 68.87
N PHE A 513 92.36 -14.03 68.89
CA PHE A 513 92.19 -14.77 70.14
C PHE A 513 92.79 -16.20 70.08
N SER A 514 93.12 -16.77 71.25
CA SER A 514 93.68 -18.13 71.38
C SER A 514 92.64 -19.21 71.05
N PHE A 515 93.10 -20.44 70.76
CA PHE A 515 92.21 -21.59 70.48
C PHE A 515 91.16 -21.82 71.58
N ALA A 516 91.51 -21.55 72.84
CA ALA A 516 90.57 -21.66 73.96
C ALA A 516 89.39 -20.68 73.83
N ILE A 517 89.63 -19.45 73.37
CA ILE A 517 88.58 -18.45 73.17
C ILE A 517 87.71 -18.80 71.94
N PHE A 518 88.30 -19.33 70.87
CA PHE A 518 87.56 -19.87 69.72
C PHE A 518 86.60 -20.99 70.14
N ALA A 519 87.09 -21.99 70.87
CA ALA A 519 86.27 -23.11 71.33
C ALA A 519 85.11 -22.65 72.23
N VAL A 520 85.36 -21.68 73.10
CA VAL A 520 84.32 -21.08 73.94
C VAL A 520 83.31 -20.28 73.11
N ALA A 521 83.76 -19.50 72.13
CA ALA A 521 82.87 -18.73 71.25
C ALA A 521 81.96 -19.62 70.39
N SER A 522 82.49 -20.70 69.79
CA SER A 522 81.70 -21.68 69.04
C SER A 522 80.74 -22.47 69.94
N LEU A 523 81.10 -22.71 71.20
CA LEU A 523 80.19 -23.34 72.17
C LEU A 523 79.04 -22.39 72.53
N ILE A 524 79.32 -21.09 72.68
CA ILE A 524 78.31 -20.06 72.94
C ILE A 524 77.32 -19.95 71.76
N THR A 525 77.80 -19.93 70.51
CA THR A 525 76.92 -19.93 69.33
C THR A 525 76.07 -21.18 69.24
N LEU A 526 76.59 -22.35 69.61
CA LEU A 526 75.81 -23.59 69.71
C LEU A 526 74.70 -23.49 70.78
N CYS A 527 75.00 -22.93 71.95
CA CYS A 527 74.02 -22.72 73.01
C CYS A 527 72.93 -21.70 72.64
N LEU A 528 73.24 -20.76 71.73
CA LEU A 528 72.30 -19.72 71.27
C LEU A 528 71.40 -20.15 70.11
N ILE A 529 71.52 -21.39 69.59
CA ILE A 529 70.64 -21.94 68.54
C ILE A 529 69.15 -21.76 68.83
N PRO A 530 68.63 -22.00 70.06
CA PRO A 530 67.22 -21.76 70.37
C PRO A 530 66.84 -20.29 70.22
N ALA A 531 67.72 -19.35 70.61
CA ALA A 531 67.50 -17.92 70.46
C ALA A 531 67.48 -17.51 68.98
N TYR A 532 68.39 -18.05 68.16
CA TYR A 532 68.41 -17.83 66.71
C TYR A 532 67.16 -18.38 66.02
N SER A 533 66.63 -19.52 66.49
CA SER A 533 65.42 -20.11 65.95
C SER A 533 64.20 -19.20 66.11
N VAL A 534 64.05 -18.58 67.29
CA VAL A 534 62.94 -17.70 67.62
C VAL A 534 63.10 -16.35 66.91
N ALA A 535 64.27 -15.71 67.05
CA ALA A 535 64.54 -14.41 66.44
C ALA A 535 64.50 -14.48 64.90
N GLY A 536 65.05 -15.53 64.30
CA GLY A 536 65.04 -15.73 62.85
C GLY A 536 63.64 -16.02 62.30
N ALA A 537 62.80 -16.76 63.03
CA ALA A 537 61.40 -16.97 62.64
C ALA A 537 60.56 -15.69 62.78
N GLU A 538 60.75 -14.91 63.84
CA GLU A 538 60.13 -13.57 63.99
C GLU A 538 60.49 -12.68 62.81
N LEU A 539 61.78 -12.61 62.46
CA LEU A 539 62.25 -11.83 61.31
C LEU A 539 61.66 -12.33 59.99
N PHE A 540 61.58 -13.65 59.78
CA PHE A 540 60.98 -14.23 58.57
C PHE A 540 59.49 -13.87 58.45
N TYR A 541 58.71 -14.05 59.52
CA TYR A 541 57.28 -13.72 59.50
C TYR A 541 57.05 -12.21 59.41
N PHE A 542 57.93 -11.39 60.00
CA PHE A 542 57.91 -9.94 59.84
C PHE A 542 58.14 -9.54 58.38
N ILE A 543 59.17 -10.08 57.72
CA ILE A 543 59.44 -9.84 56.30
C ILE A 543 58.28 -10.33 55.42
N THR A 544 57.73 -11.51 55.72
CA THR A 544 56.58 -12.06 54.97
C THR A 544 55.32 -11.21 55.15
N ARG A 545 55.09 -10.66 56.35
CA ARG A 545 53.99 -9.73 56.64
C ARG A 545 54.19 -8.40 55.90
N LEU A 546 55.42 -7.87 55.86
CA LEU A 546 55.75 -6.69 55.06
C LEU A 546 55.49 -6.92 53.57
N GLN A 547 55.88 -8.07 53.03
CA GLN A 547 55.58 -8.44 51.63
C GLN A 547 54.07 -8.54 51.37
N LEU A 548 53.31 -9.10 52.33
CA LEU A 548 51.85 -9.19 52.23
C LEU A 548 51.21 -7.79 52.25
N ASP A 549 51.66 -6.90 53.14
CA ASP A 549 51.16 -5.53 53.25
C ASP A 549 51.55 -4.67 52.05
N GLU A 550 52.72 -4.90 51.46
CA GLU A 550 53.13 -4.31 50.18
C GLU A 550 52.23 -4.78 49.03
N LEU A 551 52.01 -6.09 48.90
CA LEU A 551 51.10 -6.65 47.89
C LEU A 551 49.65 -6.18 48.08
N LYS A 552 49.15 -6.08 49.31
CA LYS A 552 47.82 -5.54 49.62
C LYS A 552 47.71 -4.05 49.26
N ARG A 553 48.76 -3.26 49.49
CA ARG A 553 48.82 -1.86 49.05
C ARG A 553 48.82 -1.76 47.53
N ASP A 554 49.58 -2.59 46.84
CA ASP A 554 49.60 -2.62 45.38
C ASP A 554 48.28 -3.11 44.79
N TYR A 555 47.63 -4.10 45.40
CA TYR A 555 46.29 -4.53 45.06
C TYR A 555 45.30 -3.36 45.17
N SER A 556 45.30 -2.66 46.31
CA SER A 556 44.41 -1.51 46.56
C SER A 556 44.65 -0.36 45.56
N ARG A 557 45.90 -0.11 45.18
CA ARG A 557 46.24 0.89 44.15
C ARG A 557 45.69 0.50 42.78
N VAL A 558 45.79 -0.77 42.38
CA VAL A 558 45.27 -1.26 41.11
C VAL A 558 43.74 -1.26 41.11
N ASP A 559 43.13 -1.64 42.22
CA ASP A 559 41.67 -1.66 42.39
C ASP A 559 41.08 -0.24 42.34
N LEU A 560 41.70 0.72 43.04
CA LEU A 560 41.31 2.14 42.95
C LEU A 560 41.45 2.69 41.52
N LYS A 561 42.48 2.28 40.77
CA LYS A 561 42.63 2.66 39.36
C LYS A 561 41.53 2.08 38.48
N LEU A 562 41.08 0.85 38.76
CA LEU A 562 39.95 0.24 38.07
C LEU A 562 38.65 0.97 38.42
N ASP A 563 38.43 1.29 39.70
CA ASP A 563 37.24 2.02 40.15
C ASP A 563 37.12 3.41 39.51
N LEU A 564 38.23 4.16 39.48
CA LEU A 564 38.30 5.44 38.79
C LEU A 564 38.11 5.31 37.27
N SER A 565 38.35 4.12 36.72
CA SER A 565 38.21 3.81 35.29
C SER A 565 36.96 2.99 34.96
N ASN A 566 36.02 2.82 35.89
CA ASN A 566 34.82 1.98 35.68
C ASN A 566 33.93 2.48 34.53
N HIS A 567 33.99 3.78 34.21
CA HIS A 567 33.28 4.37 33.07
C HIS A 567 34.02 4.18 31.73
N LEU A 568 35.30 3.80 31.75
CA LEU A 568 36.14 3.69 30.56
C LEU A 568 35.58 2.72 29.51
N PRO A 569 35.02 1.54 29.85
CA PRO A 569 34.41 0.65 28.87
C PRO A 569 33.23 1.30 28.12
N GLY A 570 32.34 1.98 28.83
CA GLY A 570 31.19 2.67 28.24
C GLY A 570 31.61 3.88 27.40
N GLU A 571 32.58 4.67 27.86
CA GLU A 571 33.13 5.78 27.07
C GLU A 571 33.88 5.32 25.83
N ALA A 572 34.66 4.24 25.94
CA ALA A 572 35.40 3.66 24.82
C ALA A 572 34.43 3.15 23.75
N GLU A 573 33.34 2.51 24.16
CA GLU A 573 32.27 2.05 23.27
C GLU A 573 31.58 3.21 22.57
N MET A 574 31.15 4.23 23.32
CA MET A 574 30.48 5.41 22.76
C MET A 574 31.36 6.14 21.74
N LYS A 575 32.63 6.38 22.08
CA LYS A 575 33.59 7.07 21.19
C LYS A 575 33.91 6.23 19.95
N ALA A 576 34.00 4.91 20.06
CA ALA A 576 34.20 4.02 18.91
C ALA A 576 32.96 4.01 18.01
N ARG A 577 31.76 3.80 18.57
CA ARG A 577 30.50 3.81 17.81
C ARG A 577 30.27 5.13 17.08
N ASP A 578 30.55 6.27 17.71
CA ASP A 578 30.38 7.59 17.08
C ASP A 578 31.36 7.81 15.91
N LYS A 579 32.63 7.40 16.07
CA LYS A 579 33.64 7.48 15.00
C LYS A 579 33.23 6.66 13.77
N TYR A 580 32.91 5.38 13.96
CA TYR A 580 32.63 4.46 12.86
C TYR A 580 31.24 4.71 12.23
N SER A 581 30.26 5.18 13.00
CA SER A 581 28.98 5.62 12.42
C SER A 581 29.14 6.88 11.57
N LYS A 582 30.01 7.83 11.94
CA LYS A 582 30.34 8.99 11.09
C LYS A 582 31.02 8.61 9.78
N GLN A 583 31.89 7.59 9.80
CA GLN A 583 32.51 7.07 8.58
C GLN A 583 31.49 6.44 7.64
N ILE A 584 30.59 5.59 8.16
CA ILE A 584 29.49 5.00 7.38
C ILE A 584 28.57 6.11 6.81
N ALA A 585 28.23 7.12 7.62
CA ALA A 585 27.43 8.26 7.17
C ALA A 585 28.10 9.01 6.00
N GLY A 586 29.42 9.23 6.09
CA GLY A 586 30.20 9.90 5.05
C GLY A 586 30.31 9.09 3.74
N GLU A 587 30.56 7.79 3.82
CA GLU A 587 30.72 6.93 2.64
C GLU A 587 29.41 6.80 1.82
N PHE A 588 28.28 6.66 2.51
CA PHE A 588 26.98 6.42 1.86
C PHE A 588 26.12 7.69 1.74
N GLY A 589 26.56 8.83 2.28
CA GLY A 589 25.79 10.09 2.25
C GLY A 589 24.46 10.01 3.02
N ILE A 590 24.42 9.26 4.12
CA ILE A 590 23.20 8.97 4.88
C ILE A 590 23.17 9.69 6.23
N SER A 591 21.99 9.73 6.87
CA SER A 591 21.85 10.35 8.19
C SER A 591 22.69 9.61 9.24
N GLN A 592 23.13 10.35 10.27
CA GLN A 592 23.91 9.75 11.36
C GLN A 592 23.10 8.70 12.16
N ILE A 593 21.77 8.82 12.17
CA ILE A 593 20.86 7.85 12.80
C ILE A 593 20.86 6.54 12.00
N ASP A 594 20.70 6.62 10.68
CA ASP A 594 20.69 5.44 9.80
C ASP A 594 22.05 4.74 9.80
N ALA A 595 23.14 5.52 9.79
CA ALA A 595 24.50 4.98 9.89
C ALA A 595 24.75 4.25 11.22
N ARG A 596 24.21 4.75 12.34
CA ARG A 596 24.26 4.05 13.64
C ARG A 596 23.45 2.75 13.60
N ASN A 597 22.25 2.78 13.04
CA ASN A 597 21.42 1.57 12.90
C ASN A 597 22.09 0.50 12.04
N ILE A 598 22.75 0.89 10.94
CA ILE A 598 23.54 0.01 10.07
C ILE A 598 24.73 -0.56 10.83
N LEU A 599 25.49 0.27 11.56
CA LEU A 599 26.63 -0.18 12.36
C LEU A 599 26.21 -1.18 13.44
N GLU A 600 25.12 -0.91 14.17
CA GLU A 600 24.60 -1.83 15.17
C GLU A 600 24.19 -3.16 14.55
N ALA A 601 23.41 -3.11 13.46
CA ALA A 601 23.01 -4.31 12.73
C ALA A 601 24.24 -5.13 12.26
N ALA A 602 25.30 -4.45 11.79
CA ALA A 602 26.56 -5.10 11.42
C ALA A 602 27.28 -5.76 12.61
N LEU A 603 27.36 -5.07 13.75
CA LEU A 603 28.01 -5.59 14.96
C LEU A 603 27.30 -6.83 15.51
N PHE A 604 25.97 -6.86 15.48
CA PHE A 604 25.15 -7.98 15.93
C PHE A 604 24.87 -9.03 14.85
N SER A 605 25.40 -8.85 13.64
CA SER A 605 25.10 -9.72 12.48
C SER A 605 23.60 -9.86 12.17
N ASP A 606 22.82 -8.80 12.44
CA ASP A 606 21.38 -8.72 12.17
C ASP A 606 21.14 -8.22 10.73
N TYR A 607 21.13 -9.17 9.80
CA TYR A 607 20.99 -8.89 8.38
C TYR A 607 19.62 -8.35 7.98
N GLU A 608 18.55 -8.70 8.71
CA GLU A 608 17.20 -8.22 8.39
C GLU A 608 17.03 -6.76 8.79
N LYS A 609 17.57 -6.35 9.95
CA LYS A 609 17.58 -4.94 10.37
C LYS A 609 18.41 -4.07 9.42
N MET A 610 19.55 -4.59 8.94
CA MET A 610 20.37 -3.91 7.93
C MET A 610 19.61 -3.73 6.61
N LYS A 611 18.95 -4.80 6.12
CA LYS A 611 18.14 -4.79 4.90
C LYS A 611 16.94 -3.84 4.99
N ALA A 612 16.28 -3.78 6.14
CA ALA A 612 15.16 -2.85 6.39
C ALA A 612 15.61 -1.39 6.31
N THR A 613 16.79 -1.08 6.86
CA THR A 613 17.38 0.27 6.80
C THR A 613 17.76 0.64 5.36
N VAL A 614 18.45 -0.26 4.64
CA VAL A 614 18.81 -0.05 3.22
C VAL A 614 17.59 0.13 2.32
N ARG A 615 16.52 -0.63 2.54
CA ARG A 615 15.25 -0.45 1.82
C ARG A 615 14.67 0.95 1.96
N THR A 616 14.81 1.55 3.14
CA THR A 616 14.30 2.90 3.41
C THR A 616 15.15 3.95 2.69
N LEU A 617 16.46 3.73 2.56
CA LEU A 617 17.38 4.63 1.87
C LEU A 617 17.23 4.63 0.34
N CYS A 618 16.73 3.54 -0.25
CA CYS A 618 16.53 3.43 -1.70
C CYS A 618 15.13 3.85 -2.19
N LYS A 619 14.23 4.24 -1.28
CA LYS A 619 12.97 4.90 -1.61
C LYS A 619 13.23 6.36 -1.91
#